data_AF-A0A4Q1RWV0-F1
#
_entry.id   AF-A0A4Q1RWV0-F1
#
_cell.length_a   1.000
_cell.length_b   1.000
_cell.length_c   1.000
_cell.angle_alpha   90.00
_cell.angle_beta   90.00
_cell.angle_gamma   90.00
#
_symmetry.space_group_name_H-M   'P 1'
#
loop_
_entity.id
_entity.type
_entity.pdbx_description
1 polymer ?
#
loop_
_entity_poly.entity_id
_entity_poly.type
_entity_poly.pdbx_seq_one_letter_code
_entity_poly.pdbx_strand_id
1 'polypeptide(L)'
;MRPDRTGHLQVMAEGVTLTLREHDQERLTKLAEVRKDKAVWEHQRKYEQSKREYLGEDVLKDTGSAVVWWLAKNDDHVEKTVADLGLLAQLTSAANDTDVPQRLRDLIPQPQSERPDLKAMDAPPASFEREPTAADHFEAFLAGMGFTDGDVRRGMLAKQIAEIIKTQDRNETAEELLRRFDPPASYAPDDEATDDTPPGL
;
A
#
# COMPACT_ATOMS: atom_id res chain seq x y z
N MET A 1 20.35 -62.67 5.20
CA MET A 1 21.60 -61.95 4.86
C MET A 1 22.77 -62.70 5.47
N ARG A 2 23.86 -62.95 4.73
CA ARG A 2 25.09 -63.56 5.25
C ARG A 2 26.19 -62.50 5.27
N PRO A 3 26.98 -62.40 6.36
CA PRO A 3 28.08 -61.46 6.44
C PRO A 3 29.12 -61.79 5.36
N ASP A 4 29.79 -60.76 4.85
CA ASP A 4 30.87 -60.93 3.91
C ASP A 4 32.11 -61.55 4.60
N ARG A 5 33.17 -61.80 3.83
CA ARG A 5 34.41 -62.40 4.34
C ARG A 5 35.16 -61.53 5.35
N THR A 6 34.80 -60.25 5.49
CA THR A 6 35.34 -59.34 6.50
C THR A 6 34.48 -59.26 7.75
N GLY A 7 33.33 -59.96 7.79
CA GLY A 7 32.42 -59.98 8.91
C GLY A 7 31.38 -58.85 8.88
N HIS A 8 31.31 -58.07 7.80
CA HIS A 8 30.36 -56.98 7.65
C HIS A 8 29.11 -57.41 6.89
N LEU A 9 27.95 -56.89 7.31
CA LEU A 9 26.65 -57.18 6.71
C LEU A 9 26.14 -55.90 6.04
N GLN A 10 26.04 -55.90 4.72
CA GLN A 10 25.38 -54.80 4.01
C GLN A 10 23.87 -55.01 4.06
N VAL A 11 23.17 -54.06 4.70
CA VAL A 11 21.72 -54.10 4.86
C VAL A 11 21.13 -52.83 4.26
N MET A 12 20.15 -53.00 3.38
CA MET A 12 19.29 -51.91 2.94
C MET A 12 17.96 -52.03 3.66
N ALA A 13 17.53 -50.94 4.27
CA ALA A 13 16.21 -50.81 4.87
C ALA A 13 15.44 -49.73 4.10
N GLU A 14 14.23 -50.06 3.67
CA GLU A 14 13.31 -49.13 3.03
C GLU A 14 12.21 -48.77 4.04
N GLY A 15 11.85 -47.49 4.14
CA GLY A 15 10.77 -47.03 5.04
C GLY A 15 11.09 -47.02 6.53
N VAL A 16 12.30 -46.60 6.92
CA VAL A 16 12.67 -46.46 8.33
C VAL A 16 11.87 -45.31 8.97
N THR A 17 11.02 -45.63 9.95
CA THR A 17 10.28 -44.65 10.76
C THR A 17 10.95 -44.43 12.11
N LEU A 18 11.15 -43.16 12.49
CA LEU A 18 11.67 -42.77 13.79
C LEU A 18 10.56 -42.18 14.65
N THR A 19 10.34 -42.74 15.84
CA THR A 19 9.36 -42.21 16.80
C THR A 19 10.07 -41.31 17.80
N LEU A 20 9.69 -40.03 17.82
CA LEU A 20 10.25 -39.03 18.73
C LEU A 20 9.31 -38.78 19.91
N ARG A 21 9.85 -38.25 21.01
CA ARG A 21 9.03 -37.71 22.10
C ARG A 21 8.37 -36.42 21.61
N GLU A 22 7.16 -36.15 22.08
CA GLU A 22 6.34 -35.00 21.67
C GLU A 22 7.10 -33.67 21.78
N HIS A 23 7.79 -33.43 22.90
CA HIS A 23 8.63 -32.25 23.10
C HIS A 23 9.71 -32.07 22.03
N ASP A 24 10.36 -33.16 21.61
CA ASP A 24 11.41 -33.11 20.59
C ASP A 24 10.82 -32.91 19.18
N GLN A 25 9.64 -33.49 18.92
CA GLN A 25 8.91 -33.27 17.67
C GLN A 25 8.44 -31.81 17.53
N GLU A 26 7.89 -31.21 18.59
CA GLU A 26 7.51 -29.80 18.61
C GLU A 26 8.73 -28.89 18.37
N ARG A 27 9.85 -29.19 19.03
CA ARG A 27 11.08 -28.42 18.85
C ARG A 27 11.59 -28.49 17.42
N LEU A 28 11.57 -29.67 16.79
CA LEU A 28 11.98 -29.83 15.40
C LEU A 28 11.02 -29.12 14.44
N THR A 29 9.72 -29.14 14.72
CA THR A 29 8.71 -28.43 13.93
C THR A 29 8.96 -26.93 13.95
N LYS A 30 9.15 -26.35 15.15
CA LYS A 30 9.51 -24.92 15.32
C LYS A 30 10.81 -24.56 14.59
N LEU A 31 11.83 -25.42 14.67
CA LEU A 31 13.07 -25.21 13.93
C LEU A 31 12.89 -25.27 12.40
N ALA A 32 12.00 -26.14 11.92
CA ALA A 32 11.68 -26.22 10.50
C ALA A 32 10.94 -24.96 10.02
N GLU A 33 10.00 -24.44 10.81
CA GLU A 33 9.31 -23.18 10.54
C GLU A 33 10.30 -22.02 10.45
N VAL A 34 11.13 -21.81 11.47
CA VAL A 34 12.14 -20.73 11.48
C VAL A 34 13.08 -20.82 10.26
N ARG A 35 13.45 -22.02 9.83
CA ARG A 35 14.27 -22.21 8.61
C ARG A 35 13.54 -21.81 7.35
N LYS A 36 12.25 -22.14 7.22
CA LYS A 36 11.42 -21.74 6.09
C LYS A 36 11.27 -20.23 6.06
N ASP A 37 10.96 -19.62 7.20
CA ASP A 37 10.79 -18.17 7.32
C ASP A 37 12.09 -17.43 6.98
N LYS A 38 13.22 -17.94 7.47
CA LYS A 38 14.54 -17.40 7.11
C LYS A 38 14.78 -17.48 5.60
N ALA A 39 14.47 -18.61 4.97
CA ALA A 39 14.66 -18.77 3.52
C ALA A 39 13.78 -17.79 2.72
N VAL A 40 12.53 -17.59 3.14
CA VAL A 40 11.62 -16.59 2.55
C VAL A 40 12.19 -15.19 2.72
N TRP A 41 12.63 -14.84 3.93
CA TRP A 41 13.22 -13.54 4.21
C TRP A 41 14.49 -13.29 3.41
N GLU A 42 15.40 -14.27 3.29
CA GLU A 42 16.62 -14.15 2.49
C GLU A 42 16.29 -13.95 1.01
N HIS A 43 15.30 -14.67 0.48
CA HIS A 43 14.84 -14.48 -0.89
C HIS A 43 14.26 -13.08 -1.11
N GLN A 44 13.40 -12.60 -0.21
CA GLN A 44 12.82 -11.25 -0.30
C GLN A 44 13.90 -10.18 -0.20
N ARG A 45 14.83 -10.31 0.75
CA ARG A 45 15.94 -9.37 0.90
C ARG A 45 16.79 -9.34 -0.36
N LYS A 46 17.12 -10.50 -0.92
CA LYS A 46 17.90 -10.60 -2.16
C LYS A 46 17.14 -9.97 -3.34
N TYR A 47 15.84 -10.22 -3.46
CA TYR A 47 14.99 -9.59 -4.46
C TYR A 47 15.02 -8.06 -4.36
N GLU A 48 14.84 -7.50 -3.16
CA GLU A 48 14.92 -6.05 -2.94
C GLU A 48 16.32 -5.50 -3.22
N GLN A 49 17.38 -6.23 -2.83
CA GLN A 49 18.75 -5.83 -3.11
C GLN A 49 19.03 -5.80 -4.62
N SER A 50 18.67 -6.86 -5.34
CA SER A 50 18.83 -6.94 -6.80
C SER A 50 17.99 -5.88 -7.52
N LYS A 51 16.80 -5.54 -6.99
CA LYS A 51 15.99 -4.45 -7.53
C LYS A 51 16.66 -3.10 -7.34
N ARG A 52 17.26 -2.84 -6.18
CA ARG A 52 18.02 -1.59 -5.93
C ARG A 52 19.25 -1.51 -6.81
N GLU A 53 19.97 -2.61 -6.96
CA GLU A 53 21.14 -2.71 -7.84
C GLU A 53 20.74 -2.44 -9.29
N TYR A 54 19.69 -3.08 -9.81
CA TYR A 54 19.16 -2.82 -11.14
C TYR A 54 18.74 -1.35 -11.32
N LEU A 55 17.97 -0.80 -10.37
CA LEU A 55 17.53 0.58 -10.47
C LEU A 55 18.69 1.58 -10.36
N GLY A 56 19.69 1.32 -9.53
CA GLY A 56 20.85 2.20 -9.36
C GLY A 56 21.84 2.12 -10.52
N GLU A 57 22.29 0.91 -10.84
CA GLU A 57 23.39 0.68 -11.78
C GLU A 57 22.93 0.61 -13.25
N ASP A 58 21.69 0.19 -13.53
CA ASP A 58 21.20 0.08 -14.91
C ASP A 58 20.25 1.22 -15.27
N VAL A 59 19.31 1.58 -14.39
CA VAL A 59 18.26 2.56 -14.73
C VAL A 59 18.69 3.99 -14.43
N LEU A 60 19.10 4.28 -13.20
CA LEU A 60 19.36 5.64 -12.71
C LEU A 60 20.82 6.05 -12.78
N LYS A 61 21.69 5.24 -13.38
CA LYS A 61 23.11 5.52 -13.57
C LYS A 61 23.38 6.86 -14.28
N ASP A 62 22.57 7.15 -15.29
CA ASP A 62 22.61 8.41 -16.02
C ASP A 62 21.22 8.76 -16.57
N THR A 63 21.02 10.03 -16.92
CA THR A 63 19.74 10.51 -17.45
C THR A 63 19.32 9.80 -18.75
N GLY A 64 20.26 9.35 -19.59
CA GLY A 64 19.96 8.62 -20.82
C GLY A 64 19.42 7.21 -20.55
N SER A 65 20.04 6.49 -19.62
CA SER A 65 19.59 5.16 -19.18
C SER A 65 18.19 5.22 -18.57
N ALA A 66 17.89 6.28 -17.79
CA ALA A 66 16.57 6.50 -17.23
C ALA A 66 15.51 6.81 -18.30
N VAL A 67 15.87 7.57 -19.34
CA VAL A 67 15.00 7.86 -20.50
C VAL A 67 14.66 6.60 -21.28
N VAL A 68 15.66 5.77 -21.58
CA VAL A 68 15.46 4.49 -22.29
C VAL A 68 14.56 3.56 -21.47
N TRP A 69 14.82 3.45 -20.17
CA TRP A 69 14.00 2.66 -19.26
C TRP A 69 12.55 3.19 -19.19
N TRP A 70 12.38 4.51 -19.11
CA TRP A 70 11.06 5.13 -19.09
C TRP A 70 10.29 4.81 -20.37
N LEU A 71 10.93 4.89 -21.54
CA LEU A 71 10.31 4.56 -22.84
C LEU A 71 9.85 3.11 -22.89
N ALA A 72 10.75 2.19 -22.53
CA ALA A 72 10.45 0.77 -22.47
C ALA A 72 9.31 0.44 -21.50
N LYS A 73 9.13 1.25 -20.44
CA LYS A 73 8.08 1.05 -19.43
C LYS A 73 6.74 1.68 -19.79
N ASN A 74 6.74 2.66 -20.70
CA ASN A 74 5.56 3.44 -21.10
C ASN A 74 5.33 3.34 -22.62
N ASP A 75 5.43 2.15 -23.20
CA ASP A 75 5.08 1.87 -24.61
C ASP A 75 5.60 2.91 -25.63
N ASP A 76 6.85 3.35 -25.47
CA ASP A 76 7.51 4.30 -26.38
C ASP A 76 6.80 5.67 -26.54
N HIS A 77 6.10 6.16 -25.51
CA HIS A 77 5.47 7.49 -25.53
C HIS A 77 6.49 8.64 -25.48
N VAL A 78 7.16 8.90 -26.61
CA VAL A 78 8.27 9.87 -26.75
C VAL A 78 7.90 11.27 -26.28
N GLU A 79 6.72 11.77 -26.64
CA GLU A 79 6.27 13.13 -26.31
C GLU A 79 6.25 13.36 -24.79
N LYS A 80 5.73 12.36 -24.05
CA LYS A 80 5.70 12.38 -22.60
C LYS A 80 7.09 12.22 -22.00
N THR A 81 7.94 11.37 -22.57
CA THR A 81 9.35 11.25 -22.13
C THR A 81 10.11 12.56 -22.26
N VAL A 82 9.89 13.31 -23.35
CA VAL A 82 10.51 14.61 -23.57
C VAL A 82 9.99 15.63 -22.56
N ALA A 83 8.70 15.62 -22.24
CA ALA A 83 8.13 16.46 -21.19
C ALA A 83 8.70 16.13 -19.80
N ASP A 84 8.86 14.84 -19.50
CA ASP A 84 9.38 14.35 -18.21
C ASP A 84 10.92 14.38 -18.13
N LEU A 85 11.63 14.80 -19.19
CA LEU A 85 13.09 14.76 -19.26
C LEU A 85 13.77 15.53 -18.13
N GLY A 86 13.22 16.68 -17.75
CA GLY A 86 13.72 17.47 -16.61
C GLY A 86 13.57 16.74 -15.28
N LEU A 87 12.44 16.04 -15.08
CA LEU A 87 12.19 15.23 -13.88
C LEU A 87 13.12 14.02 -13.83
N LEU A 88 13.32 13.34 -14.97
CA LEU A 88 14.26 12.21 -15.06
C LEU A 88 15.70 12.66 -14.75
N ALA A 89 16.11 13.83 -15.25
CA ALA A 89 17.40 14.42 -14.93
C ALA A 89 17.53 14.71 -13.42
N GLN A 90 16.51 15.28 -12.79
CA GLN A 90 16.49 15.53 -11.36
C GLN A 90 16.55 14.23 -10.53
N LEU A 91 15.80 13.20 -10.94
CA LEU A 91 15.71 11.92 -10.24
C LEU A 91 17.03 11.15 -10.32
N THR A 92 17.67 11.14 -11.49
CA THR A 92 19.01 10.56 -11.70
C THR A 92 20.10 11.32 -10.96
N SER A 93 20.07 12.65 -10.98
CA SER A 93 20.99 13.47 -10.21
C SER A 93 20.86 13.22 -8.70
N ALA A 94 19.64 13.15 -8.18
CA ALA A 94 19.38 12.84 -6.78
C ALA A 94 19.80 11.42 -6.39
N ALA A 95 19.61 10.43 -7.27
CA ALA A 95 20.01 9.04 -7.02
C ALA A 95 21.53 8.86 -6.93
N ASN A 96 22.32 9.76 -7.53
CA ASN A 96 23.78 9.69 -7.59
C ASN A 96 24.47 10.76 -6.73
N ASP A 97 23.73 11.52 -5.91
CA ASP A 97 24.26 12.65 -5.13
C ASP A 97 25.04 13.68 -6.00
N THR A 98 24.53 13.97 -7.20
CA THR A 98 25.14 14.92 -8.16
C THR A 98 24.21 16.07 -8.48
N ASP A 99 24.79 17.18 -8.95
CA ASP A 99 24.00 18.30 -9.47
C ASP A 99 23.35 17.96 -10.81
N VAL A 100 22.20 18.58 -11.09
CA VAL A 100 21.55 18.48 -12.40
C VAL A 100 22.41 19.15 -13.47
N PRO A 101 22.64 18.50 -14.63
CA PRO A 101 23.35 19.08 -15.77
C PRO A 101 22.75 20.43 -16.17
N GLN A 102 23.58 21.46 -16.34
CA GLN A 102 23.14 22.83 -16.63
C GLN A 102 22.15 22.92 -17.80
N ARG A 103 22.42 22.17 -18.89
CA ARG A 103 21.57 22.05 -20.09
C ARG A 103 20.16 21.53 -19.85
N LEU A 104 19.90 20.86 -18.72
CA LEU A 104 18.60 20.28 -18.38
C LEU A 104 17.92 21.02 -17.21
N ARG A 105 18.59 22.00 -16.58
CA ARG A 105 18.04 22.74 -15.44
C ARG A 105 16.80 23.54 -15.83
N ASP A 106 16.80 24.11 -17.03
CA ASP A 106 15.68 24.91 -17.53
C ASP A 106 14.41 24.08 -17.81
N LEU A 107 14.56 22.76 -17.91
CA LEU A 107 13.47 21.81 -18.11
C LEU A 107 12.87 21.31 -16.79
N ILE A 108 13.50 21.63 -15.65
CA ILE A 108 12.95 21.26 -14.34
C ILE A 108 11.78 22.20 -14.04
N PRO A 109 10.59 21.65 -13.72
CA PRO A 109 9.49 22.47 -13.22
C PRO A 109 9.97 23.22 -11.98
N GLN A 110 10.10 24.55 -12.09
CA GLN A 110 10.36 25.38 -10.93
C GLN A 110 9.16 25.21 -9.98
N PRO A 111 9.36 24.82 -8.71
CA PRO A 111 8.30 24.95 -7.74
C PRO A 111 7.95 26.43 -7.75
N GLN A 112 6.74 26.77 -8.19
CA GLN A 112 6.23 28.12 -8.07
C GLN A 112 6.31 28.45 -6.59
N SER A 113 7.35 29.18 -6.21
CA SER A 113 7.41 29.79 -4.91
C SER A 113 6.29 30.80 -4.95
N GLU A 114 5.11 30.41 -4.45
CA GLU A 114 4.14 31.33 -3.91
C GLU A 114 4.87 32.10 -2.81
N ARG A 115 5.68 33.09 -3.19
CA ARG A 115 6.00 34.20 -2.33
C ARG A 115 4.63 34.80 -2.05
N PRO A 116 4.11 34.77 -0.81
CA PRO A 116 2.87 35.45 -0.52
C PRO A 116 3.15 36.92 -0.81
N ASP A 117 2.54 37.44 -1.88
CA ASP A 117 2.48 38.86 -2.11
C ASP A 117 1.78 39.44 -0.86
N LEU A 118 2.54 40.18 -0.05
CA LEU A 118 2.10 40.86 1.18
C LEU A 118 1.02 41.94 0.94
N LYS A 119 0.31 41.89 -0.20
CA LYS A 119 -0.80 42.75 -0.57
C LYS A 119 -2.17 42.04 -0.56
N ALA A 120 -2.23 40.74 -0.33
CA ALA A 120 -3.49 40.00 -0.21
C ALA A 120 -3.89 39.82 1.27
N MET A 121 -3.97 40.90 2.03
CA MET A 121 -4.40 40.86 3.45
C MET A 121 -5.91 41.07 3.63
N ASP A 122 -6.70 40.95 2.55
CA ASP A 122 -8.15 41.19 2.57
C ASP A 122 -8.97 40.13 1.79
N ALA A 123 -8.37 38.97 1.51
CA ALA A 123 -9.11 37.81 1.03
C ALA A 123 -9.37 36.85 2.21
N PRO A 124 -10.59 36.30 2.38
CA PRO A 124 -10.81 35.20 3.31
C PRO A 124 -9.82 34.09 2.98
N PRO A 125 -9.18 33.45 3.97
CA PRO A 125 -8.16 32.43 3.71
C PRO A 125 -8.77 31.37 2.78
N ALA A 126 -8.17 31.23 1.60
CA ALA A 126 -8.45 30.09 0.74
C ALA A 126 -8.25 28.84 1.59
N SER A 127 -9.30 28.03 1.65
CA SER A 127 -9.32 26.81 2.43
C SER A 127 -8.12 25.98 2.00
N PHE A 128 -7.22 25.65 2.93
CA PHE A 128 -6.24 24.61 2.70
C PHE A 128 -7.00 23.40 2.16
N GLU A 129 -6.72 23.00 0.92
CA GLU A 129 -7.29 21.77 0.36
C GLU A 129 -6.85 20.63 1.28
N ARG A 130 -7.80 20.15 2.08
CA ARG A 130 -7.58 19.05 3.01
C ARG A 130 -7.17 17.84 2.19
N GLU A 131 -6.01 17.25 2.48
CA GLU A 131 -5.62 15.99 1.86
C GLU A 131 -6.77 14.97 2.01
N PRO A 132 -7.16 14.28 0.93
CA PRO A 132 -8.28 13.34 0.97
C PRO A 132 -8.03 12.27 2.05
N THR A 133 -8.97 12.13 2.99
CA THR A 133 -8.85 11.10 4.02
C THR A 133 -9.25 9.74 3.46
N ALA A 134 -8.95 8.66 4.20
CA ALA A 134 -9.41 7.32 3.84
C ALA A 134 -10.94 7.23 3.69
N ALA A 135 -11.68 8.07 4.41
CA ALA A 135 -13.12 8.16 4.30
C ALA A 135 -13.57 8.78 2.97
N ASP A 136 -12.82 9.76 2.43
CA ASP A 136 -13.10 10.38 1.13
C ASP A 136 -12.89 9.39 -0.02
N HIS A 137 -11.83 8.57 0.06
CA HIS A 137 -11.60 7.49 -0.89
C HIS A 137 -12.66 6.39 -0.81
N PHE A 138 -13.11 6.06 0.40
CA PHE A 138 -14.18 5.09 0.59
C PHE A 138 -15.52 5.61 0.06
N GLU A 139 -15.79 6.91 0.20
CA GLU A 139 -16.95 7.57 -0.37
C GLU A 139 -16.95 7.49 -1.90
N ALA A 140 -15.81 7.79 -2.53
CA ALA A 140 -15.62 7.66 -3.97
C ALA A 140 -15.82 6.22 -4.47
N PHE A 141 -15.33 5.23 -3.71
CA PHE A 141 -15.54 3.81 -4.00
C PHE A 141 -17.04 3.44 -3.95
N LEU A 142 -17.76 3.85 -2.92
CA LEU A 142 -19.19 3.58 -2.79
C LEU A 142 -19.99 4.25 -3.91
N ALA A 143 -19.64 5.47 -4.28
CA ALA A 143 -20.26 6.19 -5.40
C ALA A 143 -20.00 5.47 -6.74
N GLY A 144 -18.77 5.01 -6.99
CA GLY A 144 -18.43 4.24 -8.19
C GLY A 144 -19.17 2.90 -8.30
N MET A 145 -19.55 2.30 -7.16
CA MET A 145 -20.36 1.08 -7.09
C MET A 145 -21.87 1.35 -7.20
N GLY A 146 -22.29 2.61 -7.26
CA GLY A 146 -23.70 3.00 -7.37
C GLY A 146 -24.47 3.01 -6.04
N PHE A 147 -23.78 2.96 -4.89
CA PHE A 147 -24.43 3.09 -3.59
C PHE A 147 -24.64 4.58 -3.27
N THR A 148 -25.87 5.07 -3.36
CA THR A 148 -26.21 6.46 -3.05
C THR A 148 -26.34 6.71 -1.55
N ASP A 149 -26.35 7.97 -1.16
CA ASP A 149 -26.59 8.36 0.24
C ASP A 149 -27.93 7.81 0.75
N GLY A 150 -27.94 7.24 1.95
CA GLY A 150 -29.10 6.55 2.54
C GLY A 150 -29.24 5.04 2.26
N ASP A 151 -28.34 4.42 1.49
CA ASP A 151 -28.35 2.96 1.32
C ASP A 151 -27.81 2.24 2.58
N VAL A 152 -28.64 1.37 3.18
CA VAL A 152 -28.31 0.55 4.36
C VAL A 152 -27.03 -0.26 4.15
N ARG A 153 -26.71 -0.63 2.91
CA ARG A 153 -25.49 -1.38 2.55
C ARG A 153 -24.21 -0.59 2.77
N ARG A 154 -24.26 0.76 2.75
CA ARG A 154 -23.09 1.62 3.01
C ARG A 154 -22.59 1.46 4.44
N GLY A 155 -23.49 1.45 5.42
CA GLY A 155 -23.16 1.21 6.83
C GLY A 155 -22.64 -0.20 7.10
N MET A 156 -23.25 -1.22 6.47
CA MET A 156 -22.78 -2.61 6.60
C MET A 156 -21.35 -2.80 6.05
N LEU A 157 -21.06 -2.24 4.88
CA LEU A 157 -19.73 -2.30 4.27
C LEU A 157 -18.69 -1.51 5.09
N ALA A 158 -19.05 -0.33 5.57
CA ALA A 158 -18.20 0.47 6.45
C ALA A 158 -17.83 -0.31 7.72
N LYS A 159 -18.79 -1.01 8.33
CA LYS A 159 -18.56 -1.84 9.51
C LYS A 159 -17.65 -3.04 9.23
N GLN A 160 -17.86 -3.75 8.12
CA GLN A 160 -17.00 -4.88 7.73
C GLN A 160 -15.56 -4.43 7.50
N ILE A 161 -15.37 -3.31 6.80
CA ILE A 161 -14.05 -2.78 6.49
C ILE A 161 -13.38 -2.21 7.75
N ALA A 162 -14.13 -1.54 8.63
CA ALA A 162 -13.61 -1.07 9.92
C ALA A 162 -13.11 -2.22 10.79
N GLU A 163 -13.81 -3.36 10.85
CA GLU A 163 -13.33 -4.55 11.58
C GLU A 163 -12.04 -5.12 10.99
N ILE A 164 -11.90 -5.17 9.67
CA ILE A 164 -10.65 -5.59 9.02
C ILE A 164 -9.51 -4.60 9.35
N ILE A 165 -9.78 -3.30 9.31
CA ILE A 165 -8.78 -2.25 9.59
C ILE A 165 -8.31 -2.30 11.05
N LYS A 166 -9.19 -2.61 12.01
CA LYS A 166 -8.82 -2.82 13.42
C LYS A 166 -7.88 -4.00 13.61
N THR A 167 -8.03 -5.09 12.84
CA THR A 167 -7.09 -6.23 12.91
C THR A 167 -5.67 -5.88 12.44
N GLN A 168 -5.49 -4.72 11.80
CA GLN A 168 -4.20 -4.20 11.31
C GLN A 168 -3.66 -3.04 12.17
N ASP A 169 -4.20 -2.84 13.39
CA ASP A 169 -3.82 -1.77 14.34
C ASP A 169 -4.06 -0.32 13.85
N ARG A 170 -4.89 -0.12 12.81
CA ARG A 170 -5.20 1.22 12.25
C ARG A 170 -6.52 1.78 12.79
N ASN A 171 -6.63 1.88 14.11
CA ASN A 171 -7.88 2.18 14.82
C ASN A 171 -8.50 3.54 14.46
N GLU A 172 -7.69 4.59 14.28
CA GLU A 172 -8.17 5.94 13.94
C GLU A 172 -8.94 5.96 12.60
N THR A 173 -8.45 5.21 11.61
CA THR A 173 -9.10 5.10 10.29
C THR A 173 -10.42 4.32 10.37
N ALA A 174 -10.47 3.28 11.20
CA ALA A 174 -11.69 2.49 11.41
C ALA A 174 -12.79 3.33 12.09
N GLU A 175 -12.43 4.14 13.09
CA GLU A 175 -13.35 5.04 13.77
C GLU A 175 -13.86 6.16 12.87
N GLU A 176 -13.00 6.73 12.00
CA GLU A 176 -13.42 7.75 11.04
C GLU A 176 -14.44 7.21 10.02
N LEU A 177 -14.26 5.97 9.54
CA LEU A 177 -15.22 5.30 8.65
C LEU A 177 -16.56 5.02 9.33
N LEU A 178 -16.54 4.50 10.57
CA LEU A 178 -17.77 4.24 11.32
C LEU A 178 -18.54 5.54 11.58
N ARG A 179 -17.85 6.61 12.01
CA ARG A 179 -18.49 7.89 12.28
C ARG A 179 -19.20 8.49 11.06
N ARG A 180 -18.64 8.28 9.86
CA ARG A 180 -19.16 8.89 8.63
C ARG A 180 -20.26 8.06 7.96
N PHE A 181 -20.20 6.73 8.05
CA PHE A 181 -21.06 5.83 7.26
C PHE A 181 -21.98 4.93 8.09
N ASP A 182 -21.75 4.81 9.40
CA ASP A 182 -22.61 4.09 10.35
C ASP A 182 -22.81 4.97 11.61
N PRO A 183 -23.40 6.18 11.47
CA PRO A 183 -23.61 7.05 12.61
C PRO A 183 -24.49 6.34 13.65
N PRO A 184 -24.12 6.34 14.95
CA PRO A 184 -24.94 5.72 15.97
C PRO A 184 -26.32 6.34 15.93
N ALA A 185 -27.36 5.49 15.91
CA ALA A 185 -28.75 5.92 15.83
C ALA A 185 -29.00 7.04 16.84
N SER A 186 -29.22 8.27 16.35
CA SER A 186 -29.63 9.38 17.19
C SER A 186 -31.01 9.01 17.73
N TYR A 187 -31.10 8.80 19.03
CA TYR A 187 -32.36 8.72 19.74
C TYR A 187 -33.09 10.06 19.54
N ALA A 188 -34.02 10.11 18.58
CA ALA A 188 -35.03 11.14 18.57
C ALA A 188 -36.02 10.78 19.68
N PRO A 189 -36.26 11.65 20.68
CA PRO A 189 -37.38 11.44 21.58
C PRO A 189 -38.65 11.40 20.72
N ASP A 190 -39.48 10.38 20.92
CA ASP A 190 -40.77 10.21 20.27
C ASP A 190 -41.58 11.51 20.39
N ASP A 191 -41.74 12.24 19.27
CA ASP A 191 -42.87 13.16 19.13
C ASP A 191 -44.10 12.28 18.95
N GLU A 192 -44.85 12.13 20.05
CA GLU A 192 -46.17 11.51 20.10
C GLU A 192 -47.04 12.03 18.95
N ALA A 193 -47.45 11.07 18.12
CA ALA A 193 -48.34 11.28 17.00
C ALA A 193 -49.75 11.70 17.45
N THR A 194 -50.35 12.58 16.64
CA THR A 194 -51.79 12.64 16.23
C THR A 194 -52.84 12.77 17.36
N ASP A 195 -53.77 13.70 17.30
CA ASP A 195 -54.93 13.77 16.39
C ASP A 195 -55.69 15.05 16.81
N ASP A 196 -56.25 15.88 15.94
CA ASP A 196 -57.64 15.73 15.49
C ASP A 196 -57.95 16.91 14.58
N THR A 197 -58.41 16.67 13.35
CA THR A 197 -59.53 17.41 12.71
C THR A 197 -59.82 16.76 11.34
N PRO A 198 -61.01 16.19 11.11
CA PRO A 198 -61.50 15.95 9.76
C PRO A 198 -62.38 17.12 9.25
N PRO A 199 -62.55 17.27 7.92
CA PRO A 199 -63.13 18.46 7.31
C PRO A 199 -64.63 18.31 7.00
N GLY A 200 -65.36 19.43 6.93
CA GLY A 200 -66.59 19.51 6.13
C GLY A 200 -67.66 20.53 6.57
N LEU A 201 -67.78 21.58 5.75
CA LEU A 201 -68.95 22.44 5.44
C LEU A 201 -69.65 23.23 6.57
#